data_AF-A0A3A2ZSL7-F1
#
_entry.id   AF-A0A3A2ZSL7-F1
#
_cell.length_a   1.000
_cell.length_b   1.000
_cell.length_c   1.000
_cell.angle_alpha   90.00
_cell.angle_beta   90.00
_cell.angle_gamma   90.00
#
_symmetry.space_group_name_H-M   'P 1'
#
loop_
_entity.id
_entity.type
_entity.pdbx_description
1 polymer ?
#
loop_
_entity_poly.entity_id
_entity_poly.type
_entity_poly.pdbx_seq_one_letter_code
_entity_poly.pdbx_strand_id
1 'polypeptide(L)' 'MHLYYYQDPETGRRVYTLQKFVNGQATKSAHPARFSPDDKYSRHRVTLKRRFGLLLTQQVSF' A
#
# COMPACT_ATOMS: atom_id res chain seq x y z
N MET A 1 -12.66 -5.57 -8.16
CA MET A 1 -12.15 -4.18 -8.14
C MET A 1 -11.26 -3.98 -9.35
N HIS A 2 -11.68 -3.15 -10.31
CA HIS A 2 -10.97 -2.95 -11.58
C HIS A 2 -10.17 -1.64 -11.63
N LEU A 3 -10.26 -0.80 -10.59
CA LEU A 3 -9.56 0.47 -10.55
C LEU A 3 -8.14 0.29 -9.98
N TYR A 4 -7.16 0.73 -10.75
CA TYR A 4 -5.75 0.72 -10.40
C TYR A 4 -5.18 2.14 -10.40
N TYR A 5 -3.97 2.29 -9.86
CA TYR A 5 -3.22 3.53 -9.93
C TYR A 5 -1.70 3.29 -10.01
N TYR A 6 -0.99 4.28 -10.50
CA TYR A 6 0.44 4.47 -10.27
C TYR A 6 0.68 5.87 -9.69
N GLN A 7 1.86 6.08 -9.13
CA GLN A 7 2.23 7.37 -8.53
C GLN A 7 3.01 8.17 -9.56
N ASP A 8 2.58 9.40 -9.80
CA ASP A 8 3.30 10.35 -10.63
C ASP A 8 4.62 10.74 -9.94
N PRO A 9 5.79 10.52 -10.57
CA PRO A 9 7.08 10.86 -9.99
C PRO A 9 7.26 12.35 -9.71
N GLU A 10 6.64 13.23 -10.49
CA GLU A 10 6.84 14.68 -10.38
C GLU A 10 5.94 15.28 -9.30
N THR A 11 4.65 14.96 -9.32
CA THR A 11 3.67 15.55 -8.41
C THR A 11 3.40 14.71 -7.16
N GLY A 12 3.80 13.44 -7.16
CA GLY A 12 3.50 12.47 -6.09
C GLY A 12 2.03 12.04 -6.05
N ARG A 13 1.18 12.52 -6.96
CA ARG A 13 -0.27 12.22 -6.98
C ARG A 13 -0.54 10.84 -7.59
N ARG A 14 -1.72 10.29 -7.30
CA ARG A 14 -2.18 9.04 -7.91
C ARG A 14 -2.81 9.32 -9.26
N VAL A 15 -2.33 8.66 -10.31
CA VAL A 15 -2.98 8.63 -11.63
C VAL A 15 -3.74 7.31 -11.75
N TYR A 16 -5.06 7.40 -11.93
CA TYR A 16 -5.94 6.24 -11.98
C TYR A 16 -6.05 5.67 -13.38
N THR A 17 -6.19 4.35 -13.46
CA THR A 17 -6.28 3.61 -14.72
C THR A 17 -7.00 2.27 -14.52
N LEU A 18 -7.47 1.68 -15.61
CA LEU A 18 -7.99 0.31 -15.66
C LEU A 18 -6.94 -0.70 -16.17
N GLN A 19 -5.80 -0.20 -16.67
CA GLN A 19 -4.71 -1.02 -17.16
C GLN A 19 -3.93 -1.62 -15.99
N LYS A 20 -3.49 -2.88 -16.13
CA LYS A 20 -2.66 -3.55 -15.11
C LYS A 20 -1.20 -3.14 -15.17
N PHE A 21 -0.73 -2.69 -16.33
CA PHE A 21 0.63 -2.25 -16.60
C PHE A 21 0.61 -0.92 -17.34
N VAL A 22 1.47 0.01 -16.93
CA VAL A 22 1.68 1.30 -17.60
C VAL A 22 3.19 1.53 -17.66
N ASN A 23 3.72 1.87 -18.83
CA ASN A 23 5.15 2.15 -19.04
C ASN A 23 6.10 1.06 -18.48
N GLY A 24 5.73 -0.21 -18.64
CA GLY A 24 6.50 -1.36 -18.15
C GLY A 24 6.43 -1.60 -16.63
N GLN A 25 5.73 -0.75 -15.87
CA GLN A 25 5.52 -0.92 -14.43
C GLN A 25 4.13 -1.48 -14.11
N ALA A 26 4.08 -2.39 -13.15
CA ALA A 26 2.82 -2.92 -12.64
C ALA A 26 2.10 -1.86 -11.78
N THR A 27 0.82 -1.64 -12.09
CA THR A 27 -0.06 -0.75 -11.33
C THR A 27 -0.52 -1.39 -10.02
N LYS A 28 -0.94 -0.56 -9.06
CA LYS A 28 -1.43 -0.99 -7.74
C LYS A 28 -2.95 -0.87 -7.67
N SER A 29 -3.62 -1.73 -6.89
CA SER A 29 -5.05 -1.59 -6.62
C SER A 29 -5.34 -0.23 -5.98
N ALA A 30 -6.31 0.51 -6.53
CA ALA A 30 -6.78 1.77 -5.94
C ALA A 30 -7.54 1.57 -4.62
N HIS A 31 -8.02 0.35 -4.37
CA HIS A 31 -8.80 0.03 -3.18
C HIS A 31 -7.91 -0.59 -2.10
N PRO A 32 -8.15 -0.25 -0.82
CA PRO A 32 -7.43 -0.84 0.30
C PRO A 32 -7.76 -2.34 0.46
N ALA A 33 -6.90 -3.05 1.19
CA ALA A 33 -7.20 -4.42 1.59
C ALA A 33 -8.46 -4.47 2.47
N ARG A 34 -9.29 -5.51 2.31
CA ARG A 34 -10.52 -5.69 3.07
C ARG A 34 -10.21 -5.80 4.57
N PHE A 35 -10.94 -5.07 5.40
CA PHE A 35 -10.91 -5.27 6.84
C PHE A 35 -11.67 -6.54 7.24
N SER A 36 -11.10 -7.30 8.17
CA SER A 36 -11.72 -8.50 8.74
C SER A 36 -11.54 -8.47 10.26
N PRO A 37 -12.60 -8.60 11.06
CA PRO A 37 -12.46 -8.69 12.52
C PRO A 37 -11.61 -9.90 12.96
N ASP A 38 -11.79 -11.05 12.29
CA ASP A 38 -11.04 -12.29 12.53
C ASP A 38 -9.69 -12.33 11.79
N ASP A 39 -8.94 -11.22 11.77
CA ASP A 39 -7.64 -11.19 11.09
C ASP A 39 -6.58 -12.04 11.81
N LYS A 40 -6.54 -13.33 11.45
CA LYS A 40 -5.59 -14.35 11.96
C LYS A 40 -4.12 -13.97 11.76
N TYR A 41 -3.81 -13.09 10.80
CA TYR A 41 -2.44 -12.67 10.48
C TYR A 41 -2.07 -11.30 11.08
N SER A 42 -2.91 -10.74 11.95
CA SER A 42 -2.64 -9.47 12.65
C SER A 42 -1.28 -9.44 13.34
N ARG A 43 -0.94 -10.48 14.12
CA ARG A 43 0.37 -10.62 14.79
C ARG A 43 1.53 -10.59 13.79
N HIS A 44 1.43 -11.36 12.70
CA HIS A 44 2.46 -11.44 11.67
C HIS A 44 2.70 -10.08 11.00
N ARG A 45 1.62 -9.36 10.67
CA ARG A 45 1.70 -8.02 10.09
C ARG A 45 2.40 -7.03 11.01
N VAL A 46 2.06 -7.03 12.30
CA VAL A 46 2.69 -6.12 13.29
C VAL A 46 4.17 -6.46 13.47
N THR A 47 4.53 -7.75 13.60
CA THR A 47 5.93 -8.18 13.73
C THR A 47 6.77 -7.78 12.51
N LEU A 48 6.21 -7.93 11.30
CA LEU A 48 6.91 -7.53 10.07
C LEU A 48 7.11 -6.01 10.01
N LYS A 49 6.08 -5.22 10.33
CA LYS A 49 6.22 -3.76 10.42
C LYS A 49 7.29 -3.36 11.43
N ARG A 50 7.33 -4.01 12.60
CA ARG A 50 8.33 -3.75 13.64
C ARG A 50 9.75 -4.02 13.15
N ARG A 51 9.96 -5.14 12.46
CA ARG A 51 11.27 -5.56 11.92
C ARG A 51 11.85 -4.51 10.97
N PHE A 52 10.99 -3.88 10.16
CA PHE A 52 11.42 -2.88 9.17
C PHE A 52 11.27 -1.42 9.64
N GLY A 53 11.00 -1.18 10.93
CA GLY A 53 10.87 0.19 11.45
C GLY A 53 9.66 0.96 10.91
N LEU A 54 8.62 0.26 10.46
CA LEU A 54 7.43 0.85 9.81
C LEU A 54 6.29 1.16 10.80
N LEU A 55 6.47 0.88 12.09
CA LEU A 55 5.49 1.30 13.10
C LEU A 55 5.65 2.81 13.35
N LEU A 56 4.54 3.53 13.47
CA LEU A 56 4.56 4.96 13.79
C LEU A 56 5.30 5.25 15.10
N THR A 57 5.20 4.34 16.08
CA THR A 57 5.92 4.43 17.36
C THR A 57 7.44 4.26 17.24
N GLN A 58 7.95 3.81 16.08
CA GLN A 58 9.38 3.69 15.81
C GLN A 58 9.94 4.89 15.03
N GLN A 59 9.08 5.73 14.45
CA GLN A 59 9.53 6.90 13.68
C GLN A 59 9.80 8.06 14.64
N VAL A 60 10.98 8.67 14.50
CA VAL A 60 11.55 9.65 15.45
C VAL A 60 10.82 11.00 15.44
N SER A 61 9.99 11.26 14.43
CA SER A 61 9.33 12.54 14.22
C SER A 61 7.86 12.36 13.82
N PHE A 62 6.97 13.02 14.56
CA PHE A 62 5.65 13.44 14.06
C PHE A 62 5.75 14.88 13.57
#